data_AF-W2Y038-F1
#
_entry.id   AF-W2Y038-F1
#
_cell.length_a   1.000
_cell.length_b   1.000
_cell.length_c   1.000
_cell.angle_alpha   90.00
_cell.angle_beta   90.00
_cell.angle_gamma   90.00
#
_symmetry.space_group_name_H-M   'P 1'
#
loop_
_entity.id
_entity.type
_entity.pdbx_description
1 polymer ?
#
loop_
_entity_poly.entity_id
_entity_poly.type
_entity_poly.pdbx_seq_one_letter_code
_entity_poly.pdbx_strand_id
1 'polypeptide(L)' 'MAIVNGFIVHKIKMQKDGKPLPSHAEYMRRLHLELLARTPQSLASNKQAEDLASVPLPPAEHHLQEQP' A
#
# COMPACT_ATOMS: atom_id res chain seq x y z
N MET A 1 -6.79 1.89 -5.94
CA MET A 1 -7.49 2.79 -4.98
C MET A 1 -7.48 2.27 -3.53
N ALA A 2 -7.30 0.95 -3.30
CA ALA A 2 -7.36 0.34 -1.97
C ALA A 2 -6.45 0.97 -0.91
N ILE A 3 -5.21 1.32 -1.26
CA ILE A 3 -4.24 1.87 -0.30
C ILE A 3 -4.69 3.24 0.27
N VAL A 4 -5.16 4.15 -0.59
CA VAL A 4 -5.64 5.48 -0.17
C VAL A 4 -6.91 5.36 0.67
N ASN A 5 -7.83 4.48 0.27
CA ASN A 5 -9.03 4.19 1.06
C ASN A 5 -8.68 3.59 2.43
N GLY A 6 -7.71 2.68 2.46
CA GLY A 6 -7.17 2.09 3.70
C GLY A 6 -6.59 3.16 4.64
N PHE A 7 -5.85 4.13 4.10
CA PHE A 7 -5.33 5.27 4.87
C PHE A 7 -6.45 6.15 5.44
N ILE A 8 -7.49 6.45 4.65
CA ILE A 8 -8.64 7.26 5.10
C ILE A 8 -9.35 6.56 6.27
N VAL A 9 -9.67 5.27 6.12
CA VAL A 9 -10.31 4.46 7.18
C VAL A 9 -9.43 4.42 8.43
N HIS A 10 -8.11 4.23 8.26
CA HIS A 10 -7.16 4.24 9.37
C HIS A 10 -7.16 5.58 10.12
N LYS A 11 -7.17 6.72 9.41
CA LYS A 11 -7.27 8.05 10.03
C LYS A 11 -8.58 8.26 10.78
N ILE A 12 -9.71 7.78 10.25
CA ILE A 12 -11.01 7.87 10.94
C ILE A 12 -10.97 7.07 12.25
N LYS A 13 -10.39 5.87 12.22
CA LYS A 13 -10.22 5.04 13.42
C LYS A 13 -9.32 5.72 14.46
N MET A 14 -8.16 6.23 14.06
CA MET A 14 -7.23 6.91 14.98
C MET A 14 -7.89 8.11 15.67
N GLN A 15 -8.69 8.90 14.93
CA GLN A 15 -9.47 10.00 15.49
C GLN A 15 -10.50 9.54 16.52
N LYS A 16 -11.26 8.48 16.22
CA LYS A 16 -12.24 7.90 17.17
C LYS A 16 -11.57 7.38 18.44
N ASP A 17 -10.37 6.81 18.30
CA ASP A 17 -9.58 6.29 19.41
C ASP A 17 -8.82 7.39 20.19
N GLY A 18 -8.89 8.66 19.78
CA GLY A 18 -8.10 9.75 20.38
C GLY A 18 -6.59 9.61 20.21
N LYS A 19 -6.15 8.80 19.23
CA LYS A 19 -4.73 8.51 18.97
C LYS A 19 -4.14 9.51 17.96
N PRO A 20 -2.81 9.74 18.01
CA PRO A 20 -2.15 10.60 17.04
C PRO A 20 -2.36 10.08 15.62
N LEU A 21 -2.77 10.97 14.70
CA LEU A 21 -3.01 10.60 13.31
C LEU A 21 -1.66 10.47 12.59
N PRO A 22 -1.37 9.33 11.97
CA PRO A 22 -0.15 9.17 11.20
C PRO A 22 -0.21 10.03 9.93
N SER A 23 0.95 10.53 9.52
CA SER A 23 1.17 11.01 8.16
C SER A 23 1.02 9.87 7.15
N HIS A 24 0.81 10.23 5.89
CA HIS A 24 0.70 9.27 4.80
C HIS A 24 1.97 8.39 4.69
N ALA A 25 3.15 8.99 4.85
CA ALA A 25 4.43 8.28 4.79
C ALA A 25 4.59 7.26 5.93
N GLU A 26 4.19 7.62 7.15
CA GLU A 26 4.23 6.69 8.29
C GLU A 26 3.28 5.51 8.10
N TYR A 27 2.10 5.75 7.54
CA TYR A 27 1.16 4.69 7.19
C TYR A 27 1.75 3.76 6.12
N MET A 28 2.35 4.30 5.05
CA MET A 28 2.98 3.47 4.00
C MET A 28 4.14 2.64 4.54
N ARG A 29 4.98 3.22 5.39
CA ARG A 29 6.11 2.49 5.98
C ARG A 29 5.63 1.31 6.83
N ARG A 30 4.58 1.51 7.64
CA ARG A 30 3.99 0.42 8.44
C ARG A 30 3.36 -0.65 7.55
N LEU A 31 2.55 -0.24 6.57
CA LEU A 31 1.91 -1.14 5.63
C LEU A 31 2.95 -2.00 4.88
N HIS A 32 4.07 -1.41 4.45
CA HIS A 32 5.13 -2.15 3.76
C HIS A 32 5.73 -3.25 4.64
N LEU A 33 6.03 -2.96 5.90
CA LEU A 33 6.55 -3.96 6.85
C LEU A 33 5.52 -5.07 7.15
N GLU A 34 4.25 -4.70 7.31
CA GLU A 34 3.15 -5.66 7.53
C GLU A 34 2.96 -6.59 6.32
N LEU A 35 3.11 -6.06 5.10
CA LEU A 35 3.03 -6.85 3.87
C LEU A 35 4.24 -7.78 3.71
N LEU A 36 5.46 -7.32 4.02
CA LEU A 36 6.66 -8.16 4.02
C LEU A 36 6.59 -9.31 5.03
N ALA A 37 5.95 -9.08 6.17
CA ALA A 37 5.76 -10.10 7.20
C ALA A 37 4.68 -11.14 6.85
N ARG A 38 3.85 -10.89 5.81
CA ARG A 38 2.81 -11.82 5.38
C ARG A 38 3.35 -12.86 4.39
N THR A 39 2.91 -14.10 4.57
CA THR A 39 3.15 -15.16 3.60
C THR A 39 2.20 -15.03 2.41
N PRO A 40 2.57 -15.51 1.21
CA PRO A 40 1.70 -15.51 0.03
C PRO A 40 0.34 -16.17 0.30
N GLN A 41 0.33 -17.23 1.11
CA GLN A 41 -0.88 -17.97 1.51
C GLN A 41 -1.81 -17.14 2.41
N SER A 42 -1.25 -16.25 3.25
CA SER A 42 -2.01 -15.30 4.07
C SER A 42 -2.66 -14.19 3.24
N LEU A 43 -2.00 -13.77 2.15
CA LEU A 43 -2.54 -12.79 1.21
C LEU A 43 -3.66 -13.39 0.34
N ALA A 44 -3.46 -14.60 -0.18
CA ALA A 44 -4.46 -15.29 -1.02
C ALA A 44 -5.76 -15.65 -0.28
N SER A 45 -5.68 -15.93 1.03
CA SER A 45 -6.88 -16.18 1.87
C SER A 45 -7.65 -14.88 2.17
N ASN A 46 -7.02 -13.72 1.99
CA ASN A 46 -7.64 -12.43 2.22
C ASN A 46 -8.26 -11.90 0.91
N LYS A 47 -9.54 -12.22 0.69
CA LYS A 47 -10.33 -11.75 -0.48
C LYS A 47 -10.36 -10.23 -0.68
N GLN A 48 -9.95 -9.43 0.31
CA GLN A 48 -9.83 -7.97 0.18
C GLN A 48 -8.40 -7.51 -0.19
N ALA A 49 -7.40 -8.40 -0.08
CA ALA A 49 -6.01 -8.13 -0.41
C ALA A 49 -5.61 -8.60 -1.82
N GLU A 50 -6.48 -9.29 -2.56
CA GLU A 50 -6.26 -9.58 -3.98
C GLU A 50 -6.04 -8.30 -4.79
N ASP A 51 -6.78 -7.21 -4.48
CA ASP A 51 -6.58 -5.89 -5.11
C ASP A 51 -5.27 -5.18 -4.69
N LEU A 52 -4.63 -5.63 -3.59
CA LEU A 52 -3.31 -5.14 -3.16
C LEU A 52 -2.16 -5.91 -3.84
N ALA A 53 -2.45 -7.10 -4.36
CA ALA A 53 -1.54 -7.92 -5.16
C ALA A 53 -1.71 -7.63 -6.66
N SER A 54 -2.12 -6.41 -7.01
CA SER A 54 -2.17 -5.95 -8.40
C SER A 54 -0.82 -6.26 -9.06
N VAL A 55 -0.90 -7.05 -10.13
CA VAL A 55 0.20 -7.48 -11.01
C VAL A 55 1.17 -6.31 -11.20
N PRO A 56 2.50 -6.55 -11.19
CA PRO A 56 3.48 -5.49 -11.45
C PRO A 56 3.06 -4.74 -12.70
N LEU A 57 2.96 -3.41 -12.59
CA LEU A 57 2.75 -2.56 -13.76
C LEU A 57 3.87 -2.90 -14.75
N PRO A 58 3.56 -3.14 -16.04
CA PRO A 58 4.60 -3.40 -17.02
C PRO A 58 5.60 -2.24 -16.96
N PRO A 59 6.91 -2.54 -16.96
CA PRO A 59 7.93 -1.50 -16.89
C PRO A 59 7.69 -0.51 -18.02
N ALA A 60 7.71 0.79 -17.67
CA ALA A 60 7.63 1.84 -18.68
C ALA A 60 8.80 1.67 -19.66
N GLU A 61 8.54 1.79 -20.96
CA GLU A 61 9.58 1.79 -21.99
C GLU A 61 10.43 3.07 -21.83
N HIS A 62 11.50 2.96 -21.05
CA HIS A 62 12.47 4.03 -20.90
C HIS A 62 13.42 4.02 -22.10
N HIS A 63 13.10 4.81 -23.13
CA HIS A 63 14.05 5.11 -24.20
C HIS A 63 15.05 6.15 -23.70
N LEU A 64 16.33 5.75 -23.61
CA LEU A 64 17.43 6.71 -23.52
C LEU A 64 17.45 7.51 -24.82
N GLN A 65 17.08 8.78 -24.76
CA GLN A 65 17.38 9.71 -25.84
C GLN A 65 18.88 10.00 -25.78
N GLU A 66 19.63 9.49 -26.76
CA GLU A 66 20.98 9.97 -27.01
C GLU A 66 20.89 11.45 -27.41
N GLN A 67 21.43 12.33 -26.55
CA GLN A 67 21.52 13.75 -26.85
C GLN A 67 22.62 14.01 -27.89
N PRO A 68 22.40 14.96 -28.83
CA PRO A 68 23.34 15.30 -29.90
C PRO A 68 24.62 15.99 -29.41
#